data_AF-A0A967J752-F1
#
_entry.id   AF-A0A967J752-F1
#
_cell.length_a   1.000
_cell.length_b   1.000
_cell.length_c   1.000
_cell.angle_alpha   90.00
_cell.angle_beta   90.00
_cell.angle_gamma   90.00
#
_symmetry.space_group_name_H-M   'P 1'
#
loop_
_entity.id
_entity.type
_entity.pdbx_description
1 polymer ?
#
loop_
_entity_poly.entity_id
_entity_poly.type
_entity_poly.pdbx_seq_one_letter_code
_entity_poly.pdbx_strand_id
1 'polypeptide(L)'
;LAEILGYGQVSGPDASLHERPAEAMRVALKRASMAASDLDLVEINEAFAAVALWSARMLDIPHDRVNVNGGAVALGHPLGATGARITVSLINALRSRGG
;
A
#
# COMPACT_ATOMS: atom_id res chain seq x y z
N LEU A 1 6.57 2.45 17.62
CA LEU A 1 7.10 2.16 16.26
C LEU A 1 6.32 2.94 15.22
N ALA A 2 5.00 2.83 15.19
CA ALA A 2 4.09 3.70 14.45
C ALA A 2 2.68 3.65 15.10
N GLU A 3 1.73 4.44 14.61
CA GLU A 3 0.32 4.44 15.00
C GLU A 3 -0.56 4.01 13.81
N ILE A 4 -1.64 3.27 14.08
CA ILE A 4 -2.62 2.90 13.05
C ILE A 4 -3.75 3.94 13.06
N LEU A 5 -3.80 4.80 12.04
CA LEU A 5 -4.81 5.85 11.91
C LEU A 5 -6.14 5.34 11.33
N GLY A 6 -6.11 4.24 10.57
CA GLY A 6 -7.30 3.68 9.95
C GLY A 6 -7.03 2.40 9.17
N TYR A 7 -8.09 1.68 8.84
CA TYR A 7 -8.05 0.49 8.00
C TYR A 7 -9.24 0.48 7.02
N GLY A 8 -9.08 -0.17 5.89
CA GLY A 8 -10.11 -0.32 4.87
C GLY A 8 -10.16 -1.73 4.33
N GLN A 9 -11.37 -2.20 4.02
CA GLN A 9 -11.63 -3.52 3.44
C GLN A 9 -12.67 -3.35 2.35
N VAL A 10 -12.44 -4.01 1.23
CA VAL A 10 -13.38 -4.10 0.11
C VAL A 10 -13.45 -5.55 -0.36
N SER A 11 -14.56 -5.92 -0.99
CA SER A 11 -14.74 -7.19 -1.65
C SER A 11 -15.55 -6.98 -2.92
N GLY A 12 -15.39 -7.86 -3.90
CA GLY A 12 -16.10 -7.80 -5.17
C GLY A 12 -15.97 -9.13 -5.89
N PRO A 13 -17.02 -9.62 -6.57
CA PRO A 13 -17.01 -10.93 -7.24
C PRO A 13 -16.34 -10.90 -8.63
N ASP A 14 -15.80 -9.75 -9.05
CA ASP A 14 -15.32 -9.51 -10.40
C ASP A 14 -13.78 -9.60 -10.52
N ALA A 15 -13.29 -9.48 -11.76
CA ALA A 15 -11.88 -9.61 -12.09
C ALA A 15 -11.06 -8.32 -11.88
N SER A 16 -11.53 -7.36 -11.05
CA SER A 16 -10.84 -6.07 -10.86
C SER A 16 -9.78 -6.09 -9.74
N LEU A 17 -9.07 -7.21 -9.60
CA LEU A 17 -8.06 -7.42 -8.54
C LEU A 17 -7.06 -6.25 -8.39
N HIS A 18 -6.68 -5.64 -9.51
CA HIS A 18 -5.71 -4.55 -9.59
C HIS A 18 -6.22 -3.21 -9.03
N GLU A 19 -7.53 -3.04 -8.90
CA GLU A 19 -8.19 -1.86 -8.33
C GLU A 19 -8.37 -1.96 -6.81
N ARG A 20 -8.51 -3.19 -6.30
CA ARG A 20 -8.90 -3.47 -4.91
C ARG A 20 -7.98 -2.83 -3.86
N PRO A 21 -6.65 -2.80 -4.01
CA PRO A 21 -5.80 -2.11 -3.04
C PRO A 21 -6.09 -0.62 -2.96
N ALA A 22 -6.23 0.07 -4.10
CA ALA A 22 -6.56 1.49 -4.13
C ALA A 22 -7.92 1.79 -3.50
N GLU A 23 -8.93 0.97 -3.77
CA GLU A 23 -10.26 1.11 -3.15
C GLU A 23 -10.21 0.91 -1.63
N ALA A 24 -9.52 -0.14 -1.16
CA ALA A 24 -9.32 -0.37 0.28
C ALA A 24 -8.58 0.79 0.93
N MET A 25 -7.54 1.33 0.27
CA MET A 25 -6.82 2.50 0.74
C MET A 25 -7.71 3.74 0.82
N ARG A 26 -8.60 4.00 -0.16
CA ARG A 26 -9.58 5.10 -0.08
C ARG A 26 -10.47 4.99 1.15
N VAL A 27 -10.92 3.78 1.50
CA VAL A 27 -11.70 3.55 2.73
C VAL A 27 -10.87 3.84 3.98
N ALA A 28 -9.61 3.39 4.02
CA ALA A 28 -8.70 3.65 5.16
C ALA A 28 -8.41 5.14 5.33
N LEU A 29 -8.05 5.83 4.23
CA LEU A 29 -7.78 7.27 4.18
C LEU A 29 -8.98 8.10 4.63
N LYS A 30 -10.18 7.77 4.15
CA LYS A 30 -11.41 8.43 4.58
C LYS A 30 -11.65 8.31 6.08
N ARG A 31 -11.38 7.15 6.68
CA ARG A 31 -11.51 6.95 8.14
C ARG A 31 -10.45 7.71 8.93
N ALA A 32 -9.25 7.84 8.38
CA ALA A 32 -8.16 8.64 8.94
C ALA A 32 -8.33 10.15 8.70
N SER A 33 -9.36 10.59 7.96
CA SER A 33 -9.53 11.98 7.51
C SER A 33 -8.32 12.52 6.73
N MET A 34 -7.70 11.68 5.91
CA MET A 34 -6.52 12.00 5.10
C MET A 34 -6.82 11.86 3.60
N ALA A 35 -6.04 12.56 2.78
CA ALA A 35 -5.96 12.37 1.34
C ALA A 35 -4.75 11.51 0.96
N ALA A 36 -4.74 10.94 -0.25
CA ALA A 36 -3.59 10.18 -0.75
C ALA A 36 -2.34 11.05 -0.90
N SER A 37 -2.52 12.36 -1.16
CA SER A 37 -1.45 13.36 -1.22
C SER A 37 -0.72 13.54 0.11
N ASP A 38 -1.35 13.19 1.22
CA ASP A 38 -0.80 13.31 2.57
C ASP A 38 0.12 12.12 2.92
N LEU A 39 0.24 11.13 2.03
CA LEU A 39 1.10 9.97 2.22
C LEU A 39 2.51 10.24 1.68
N ASP A 40 3.51 10.14 2.55
CA ASP A 40 4.92 10.25 2.18
C ASP A 40 5.42 8.99 1.46
N LEU A 41 5.01 7.81 1.94
CA LEU A 41 5.36 6.51 1.39
C LEU A 41 4.16 5.57 1.38
N VAL A 42 4.15 4.65 0.42
CA VAL A 42 3.11 3.63 0.27
C VAL A 42 3.73 2.28 -0.04
N GLU A 43 3.26 1.25 0.67
CA GLU A 43 3.55 -0.16 0.35
C GLU A 43 2.29 -0.82 -0.22
N ILE A 44 2.39 -1.32 -1.45
CA ILE A 44 1.35 -2.08 -2.13
C ILE A 44 1.94 -3.44 -2.48
N ASN A 45 1.31 -4.52 -2.00
CA ASN A 45 1.80 -5.86 -2.32
C ASN A 45 1.80 -6.11 -3.83
N GLU A 46 2.95 -6.49 -4.36
CA GLU A 46 3.14 -6.78 -5.78
C GLU A 46 2.81 -8.25 -6.08
N ALA A 47 1.56 -8.65 -5.86
CA ALA A 47 1.09 -9.97 -6.33
C ALA A 47 1.32 -10.12 -7.85
N PHE A 48 1.11 -9.01 -8.57
CA PHE A 48 1.56 -8.79 -9.94
C PHE A 48 1.98 -7.31 -10.07
N ALA A 49 2.90 -6.99 -10.97
CA ALA A 49 3.33 -5.60 -11.20
C ALA A 49 2.15 -4.67 -11.54
N ALA A 50 1.19 -5.16 -12.32
CA ALA A 50 -0.01 -4.41 -12.70
C ALA A 50 -0.85 -3.95 -11.50
N VAL A 51 -0.88 -4.71 -10.41
CA VAL A 51 -1.65 -4.37 -9.20
C VAL A 51 -1.09 -3.09 -8.56
N ALA A 52 0.22 -3.04 -8.33
CA ALA A 52 0.88 -1.89 -7.72
C ALA A 52 0.80 -0.65 -8.62
N LEU A 53 1.09 -0.81 -9.93
CA LEU A 53 1.05 0.29 -10.90
C LEU A 53 -0.35 0.89 -11.03
N TRP A 54 -1.38 0.05 -11.15
CA TRP A 54 -2.74 0.52 -11.30
C TRP A 54 -3.27 1.18 -10.03
N SER A 55 -3.00 0.58 -8.86
CA SER A 55 -3.42 1.15 -7.58
C SER A 55 -2.77 2.51 -7.30
N ALA A 56 -1.47 2.66 -7.59
CA ALA A 56 -0.79 3.95 -7.48
C ALA A 56 -1.39 5.00 -8.41
N ARG A 57 -1.64 4.63 -9.67
CA ARG A 57 -2.29 5.52 -10.66
C ARG A 57 -3.69 5.96 -10.23
N MET A 58 -4.50 5.06 -9.67
CA MET A 58 -5.85 5.39 -9.18
C MET A 58 -5.85 6.38 -8.02
N LEU A 59 -4.77 6.43 -7.24
CA LEU A 59 -4.61 7.32 -6.09
C LEU A 59 -3.77 8.55 -6.39
N ASP A 60 -3.28 8.69 -7.63
CA ASP A 60 -2.36 9.74 -8.06
C ASP A 60 -1.07 9.81 -7.21
N ILE A 61 -0.55 8.65 -6.82
CA ILE A 61 0.69 8.54 -6.03
C ILE A 61 1.88 8.41 -6.99
N PRO A 62 2.91 9.25 -6.85
CA PRO A 62 4.10 9.18 -7.70
C PRO A 62 4.92 7.91 -7.38
N HIS A 63 5.54 7.35 -8.41
CA HIS A 63 6.26 6.06 -8.31
C HIS A 63 7.42 6.06 -7.33
N ASP A 64 8.03 7.22 -7.07
CA ASP A 64 9.15 7.38 -6.12
C ASP A 64 8.72 7.24 -4.64
N ARG A 65 7.41 7.17 -4.36
CA ARG A 65 6.85 6.91 -3.03
C ARG A 65 6.33 5.49 -2.84
N VAL A 66 6.23 4.69 -3.91
CA VAL A 66 5.63 3.35 -3.87
C VAL A 66 6.72 2.29 -3.76
N ASN A 67 6.62 1.41 -2.78
CA ASN A 67 7.52 0.25 -2.61
C ASN A 67 9.01 0.62 -2.69
N VAL A 68 9.42 1.70 -2.00
CA VAL A 68 10.76 2.32 -2.14
C VAL A 68 11.94 1.40 -1.82
N ASN A 69 11.71 0.28 -1.14
CA ASN A 69 12.71 -0.73 -0.83
C ASN A 69 12.49 -2.05 -1.61
N GLY A 70 11.68 -2.03 -2.67
CA GLY A 70 11.25 -3.19 -3.44
C GLY A 70 10.03 -3.90 -2.84
N GLY A 71 9.31 -4.64 -3.68
CA GLY A 71 8.11 -5.38 -3.28
C GLY A 71 8.21 -6.88 -3.56
N ALA A 72 7.05 -7.53 -3.60
CA ALA A 72 6.95 -8.99 -3.65
C ALA A 72 7.46 -9.61 -4.96
N VAL A 73 7.56 -8.86 -6.06
CA VAL A 73 8.17 -9.36 -7.31
C VAL A 73 9.65 -9.68 -7.09
N ALA A 74 10.35 -8.89 -6.26
CA ALA A 74 11.76 -9.11 -5.94
C ALA A 74 11.95 -9.91 -4.64
N LEU A 75 11.16 -9.61 -3.61
CA LEU A 75 11.36 -10.12 -2.24
C LEU A 75 10.56 -11.39 -1.93
N GLY A 76 9.68 -11.80 -2.82
CA GLY A 76 8.79 -12.95 -2.64
C GLY A 76 7.51 -12.63 -1.86
N HIS A 77 6.57 -13.58 -1.91
CA HIS A 77 5.23 -13.44 -1.37
C HIS A 77 4.82 -14.64 -0.49
N PRO A 78 5.28 -14.72 0.78
CA PRO A 78 4.70 -15.66 1.73
C PRO A 78 3.28 -15.19 2.09
N LEU A 79 2.27 -15.83 1.48
CA LEU A 79 0.85 -15.41 1.48
C LEU A 79 0.38 -14.86 2.84
N GLY A 80 0.45 -15.65 3.90
CA GLY A 80 -0.03 -15.26 5.23
C GLY A 80 0.83 -14.23 5.99
N ALA A 81 2.11 -14.09 5.62
CA ALA A 81 3.05 -13.21 6.33
C ALA A 81 3.25 -11.85 5.64
N THR A 82 2.82 -11.72 4.38
CA THR A 82 3.14 -10.54 3.56
C THR A 82 2.55 -9.24 4.11
N GLY A 83 1.32 -9.27 4.65
CA GLY A 83 0.70 -8.09 5.25
C GLY A 83 1.52 -7.53 6.42
N ALA A 84 2.00 -8.40 7.31
CA ALA A 84 2.90 -8.00 8.40
C ALA A 84 4.25 -7.50 7.86
N ARG A 85 4.83 -8.19 6.87
CA ARG A 85 6.11 -7.81 6.25
C ARG A 85 6.08 -6.41 5.64
N ILE A 86 5.10 -6.10 4.78
CA ILE A 86 4.98 -4.79 4.13
C ILE A 86 4.76 -3.67 5.16
N THR A 87 4.02 -3.96 6.23
CA THR A 87 3.77 -3.00 7.31
C THR A 87 5.06 -2.66 8.05
N VAL A 88 5.86 -3.67 8.42
CA VAL A 88 7.16 -3.47 9.07
C VAL A 88 8.15 -2.78 8.12
N SER A 89 8.12 -3.10 6.82
CA SER A 89 8.92 -2.41 5.79
C SER A 89 8.62 -0.92 5.77
N LEU A 90 7.33 -0.54 5.68
CA LEU A 90 6.88 0.85 5.66
C LEU A 90 7.34 1.63 6.90
N ILE A 91 7.15 1.06 8.09
CA ILE A 91 7.53 1.69 9.35
C ILE A 91 9.04 2.00 9.37
N ASN A 92 9.87 1.05 8.94
CA ASN A 92 11.32 1.27 8.90
C ASN A 92 11.72 2.27 7.80
N ALA A 93 11.04 2.25 6.65
CA ALA A 93 11.28 3.17 5.55
C ALA A 93 10.98 4.63 5.96
N LEU A 94 9.84 4.88 6.62
CA LEU A 94 9.49 6.20 7.18
C LEU A 94 10.49 6.64 8.25
N ARG A 95 10.81 5.74 9.19
CA ARG A 95 11.79 6.03 10.25
C ARG A 95 13.15 6.43 9.70
N SER A 96 13.61 5.77 8.63
CA SER A 96 14.89 6.11 7.99
C SER A 96 14.90 7.48 7.29
N ARG A 97 13.72 8.08 7.06
CA ARG A 97 13.52 9.36 6.37
C ARG A 97 13.09 10.51 7.29
N GLY A 98 13.03 10.28 8.60
CA GLY A 98 12.75 11.32 9.59
C GLY A 98 11.34 11.31 10.17
N GLY A 99 10.49 10.35 9.77
CA GLY A 99 9.09 10.30 10.16
C GLY A 99 8.19 10.71 9.01
#